data_AF-A0A953R027-F1
#
_entry.id   AF-A0A953R027-F1
#
_cell.length_a   1.000
_cell.length_b   1.000
_cell.length_c   1.000
_cell.angle_alpha   90.00
_cell.angle_beta   90.00
_cell.angle_gamma   90.00
#
_symmetry.space_group_name_H-M   'P 1'
#
loop_
_entity.id
_entity.type
_entity.pdbx_description
1 polymer ?
#
loop_
_entity_poly.entity_id
_entity_poly.type
_entity_poly.pdbx_seq_one_letter_code
_entity_poly.pdbx_strand_id
1 'polypeptide(L)'
;MPTRRETLAQAGALLATALAQAQPKGQGTERLTVPFEYAAGLGSLLVRGRINRRPALLVLDTGSSHTIVTAAFLGVKPPAPSPARPGVGILSDAIGEEVTLELGPRVSQRRRVAVMDLSSVLSPYKERIDGLLGLDFFSEFSRVILSFADRTVTLVR
;
A
#
# COMPACT_ATOMS: atom_id res chain seq x y z
N MET A 1 2.51 68.33 36.61
CA MET A 1 3.80 67.85 36.06
C MET A 1 4.67 67.47 37.24
N PRO A 2 4.93 66.17 37.46
CA PRO A 2 6.04 65.41 36.84
C PRO A 2 5.55 64.09 36.16
N THR A 3 5.86 63.80 34.88
CA THR A 3 6.92 62.91 34.30
C THR A 3 6.81 61.42 34.72
N ARG A 4 6.18 60.53 33.94
CA ARG A 4 6.57 59.77 32.72
C ARG A 4 7.53 58.58 32.98
N ARG A 5 6.98 57.38 32.71
CA ARG A 5 7.58 56.06 32.41
C ARG A 5 8.02 55.20 33.60
N GLU A 6 7.39 54.03 33.75
CA GLU A 6 8.06 52.73 33.60
C GLU A 6 7.04 51.59 33.50
N THR A 7 7.33 50.71 32.55
CA THR A 7 6.68 49.46 32.13
C THR A 7 6.69 48.38 33.21
N LEU A 8 5.64 47.54 33.26
CA LEU A 8 5.63 46.12 33.68
C LEU A 8 4.18 45.61 33.47
N ALA A 9 3.85 44.96 32.36
CA ALA A 9 3.94 43.51 32.15
C ALA A 9 3.32 42.69 33.30
N GLN A 10 2.16 42.06 33.05
CA GLN A 10 2.03 40.60 33.16
C GLN A 10 0.68 40.10 32.64
N ALA A 11 0.79 39.10 31.77
CA ALA A 11 -0.28 38.40 31.09
C ALA A 11 -0.95 37.39 32.03
N GLY A 12 -2.28 37.41 32.10
CA GLY A 12 -3.08 36.38 32.76
C GLY A 12 -3.15 35.12 31.89
N ALA A 13 -2.56 34.03 32.36
CA ALA A 13 -2.63 32.72 31.75
C ALA A 13 -4.04 32.11 31.88
N LEU A 14 -4.64 31.74 30.75
CA LEU A 14 -5.80 30.84 30.72
C LEU A 14 -5.31 29.46 30.25
N LEU A 15 -4.98 28.58 31.20
CA LEU A 15 -4.81 27.15 30.93
C LEU A 15 -6.20 26.52 30.80
N ALA A 16 -6.65 26.28 29.57
CA ALA A 16 -7.78 25.40 29.31
C ALA A 16 -7.27 23.95 29.32
N THR A 17 -7.51 23.22 30.41
CA THR A 17 -7.20 21.80 30.51
C THR A 17 -8.23 21.01 29.69
N ALA A 18 -7.89 20.67 28.46
CA ALA A 18 -8.69 19.74 27.67
C ALA A 18 -8.53 18.33 28.23
N LEU A 19 -9.53 17.87 28.98
CA LEU A 19 -9.73 16.44 29.27
C LEU A 19 -10.03 15.74 27.94
N ALA A 20 -8.99 15.22 27.30
CA ALA A 20 -9.15 14.27 26.22
C ALA A 20 -9.87 13.03 26.77
N GLN A 21 -11.14 12.88 26.42
CA GLN A 21 -11.88 11.66 26.70
C GLN A 21 -11.18 10.50 26.01
N ALA A 22 -10.64 9.58 26.80
CA ALA A 22 -10.13 8.32 26.30
C ALA A 22 -11.28 7.56 25.62
N GLN A 23 -11.23 7.46 24.29
CA GLN A 23 -12.14 6.59 23.56
C GLN A 23 -11.90 5.14 24.02
N PRO A 24 -12.96 4.38 24.33
CA PRO A 24 -12.80 2.98 24.70
C PRO A 24 -12.21 2.22 23.50
N LYS A 25 -11.15 1.44 23.74
CA LYS A 25 -10.62 0.46 22.79
C LYS A 25 -11.65 -0.65 22.57
N GLY A 26 -12.67 -0.37 21.77
CA GLY A 26 -13.48 -1.41 21.16
C GLY A 26 -12.58 -2.25 20.27
N GLN A 27 -12.70 -3.57 20.34
CA GLN A 27 -12.24 -4.49 19.31
C GLN A 27 -13.05 -4.21 18.04
N GLY A 28 -12.77 -3.09 17.38
CA GLY A 28 -13.34 -2.73 16.10
C GLY A 28 -12.71 -3.59 15.03
N THR A 29 -13.53 -4.12 14.13
CA THR A 29 -13.11 -4.70 12.85
C THR A 29 -12.03 -3.80 12.24
N GLU A 30 -10.79 -4.30 12.15
CA GLU A 30 -9.66 -3.49 11.69
C GLU A 30 -9.93 -3.12 10.24
N ARG A 31 -10.15 -1.82 9.99
CA ARG A 31 -10.48 -1.27 8.68
C ARG A 31 -9.29 -0.47 8.17
N LEU A 32 -8.72 -0.92 7.06
CA LEU A 32 -7.69 -0.22 6.33
C LEU A 32 -8.30 0.40 5.06
N THR A 33 -8.32 1.71 4.98
CA THR A 33 -8.72 2.43 3.75
C THR A 33 -7.49 3.06 3.13
N VAL A 34 -7.23 2.75 1.86
CA VAL A 34 -6.14 3.39 1.09
C VAL A 34 -6.67 3.97 -0.22
N PRO A 35 -6.15 5.13 -0.65
CA PRO A 35 -6.52 5.70 -1.94
C PRO A 35 -5.92 4.87 -3.08
N PHE A 36 -6.59 4.88 -4.22
CA PHE A 36 -6.06 4.35 -5.48
C PHE A 36 -6.13 5.40 -6.59
N GLU A 37 -5.30 5.20 -7.62
CA GLU A 37 -5.36 5.92 -8.88
C GLU A 37 -6.01 5.03 -9.94
N TYR A 38 -6.94 5.57 -10.73
CA TYR A 38 -7.58 4.81 -11.81
C TYR A 38 -6.85 5.03 -13.13
N ALA A 39 -6.12 4.03 -13.60
CA ALA A 39 -5.49 4.01 -14.91
C ALA A 39 -6.54 3.67 -15.98
N ALA A 40 -7.42 4.62 -16.29
CA ALA A 40 -8.62 4.41 -17.11
C ALA A 40 -8.36 3.78 -18.47
N GLY A 41 -7.27 4.16 -19.16
CA GLY A 41 -6.90 3.59 -20.46
C GLY A 41 -6.48 2.11 -20.43
N LEU A 42 -6.22 1.57 -19.24
CA LEU A 42 -5.79 0.19 -19.01
C LEU A 42 -6.76 -0.57 -18.08
N GLY A 43 -7.88 0.05 -17.69
CA GLY A 43 -8.87 -0.57 -16.81
C GLY A 43 -8.32 -1.06 -15.47
N SER A 44 -7.28 -0.41 -14.93
CA SER A 44 -6.53 -0.89 -13.76
C SER A 44 -6.59 0.08 -12.58
N LEU A 45 -6.58 -0.45 -11.36
CA LEU A 45 -6.49 0.34 -10.12
C LEU A 45 -5.07 0.26 -9.58
N LEU A 46 -4.46 1.41 -9.28
CA LEU A 46 -3.09 1.50 -8.79
C LEU A 46 -3.09 1.96 -7.34
N VAL A 47 -2.35 1.27 -6.47
CA VAL A 47 -2.17 1.65 -5.08
C VAL A 47 -0.70 1.90 -4.78
N ARG A 48 -0.45 2.92 -3.95
CA ARG A 48 0.88 3.23 -3.44
C ARG A 48 1.10 2.48 -2.14
N GLY A 49 2.24 1.81 -2.04
CA GLY A 49 2.69 1.11 -0.85
C GLY A 49 4.19 1.22 -0.69
N ARG A 50 4.76 0.37 0.17
CA ARG A 50 6.21 0.20 0.28
C ARG A 50 6.54 -1.28 0.31
N ILE A 51 7.62 -1.66 -0.35
CA ILE A 51 8.19 -2.99 -0.29
C ILE A 51 9.62 -2.84 0.20
N ASN A 52 9.99 -3.51 1.28
CA ASN A 52 11.30 -3.39 1.93
C ASN A 52 11.68 -1.92 2.19
N ARG A 53 10.74 -1.14 2.73
CA ARG A 53 10.89 0.31 3.00
C ARG A 53 11.17 1.18 1.75
N ARG A 54 10.97 0.66 0.54
CA ARG A 54 11.08 1.43 -0.72
C ARG A 54 9.67 1.71 -1.25
N PRO A 55 9.35 2.94 -1.68
CA PRO A 55 8.07 3.24 -2.32
C PRO A 55 7.84 2.30 -3.50
N ALA A 56 6.61 1.78 -3.62
CA ALA A 56 6.20 0.89 -4.68
C ALA A 56 4.83 1.31 -5.21
N LEU A 57 4.65 1.23 -6.54
CA LEU A 57 3.36 1.37 -7.19
C LEU A 57 2.87 0.00 -7.67
N LEU A 58 1.71 -0.43 -7.17
CA LEU A 58 1.19 -1.78 -7.39
C LEU A 58 -0.18 -1.72 -8.07
N VAL A 59 -0.44 -2.63 -9.00
CA VAL A 59 -1.79 -2.86 -9.52
C VAL A 59 -2.58 -3.69 -8.51
N LEU A 60 -3.83 -3.32 -8.21
CA LEU A 60 -4.77 -4.21 -7.54
C LEU A 60 -5.29 -5.23 -8.56
N ASP A 61 -4.90 -6.50 -8.43
CA ASP A 61 -5.20 -7.53 -9.41
C ASP A 61 -5.91 -8.72 -8.76
N THR A 62 -7.23 -8.74 -8.88
CA THR A 62 -8.06 -9.88 -8.42
C THR A 62 -8.02 -11.09 -9.37
N GLY A 63 -7.44 -10.92 -10.56
CA GLY A 63 -7.21 -12.00 -11.53
C GLY A 63 -5.95 -12.80 -11.25
N SER A 64 -5.04 -12.31 -10.40
CA SER A 64 -3.84 -13.02 -9.98
C SER A 64 -4.05 -13.76 -8.66
N SER A 65 -3.67 -15.05 -8.61
CA SER A 65 -3.65 -15.82 -7.36
C SER A 65 -2.56 -15.37 -6.39
N HIS A 66 -1.50 -14.72 -6.89
CA HIS A 66 -0.33 -14.35 -6.09
C HIS A 66 0.03 -12.87 -6.25
N THR A 67 0.61 -12.31 -5.20
CA THR A 67 1.26 -11.01 -5.22
C THR A 67 2.59 -11.17 -5.94
N ILE A 68 2.80 -10.36 -6.98
CA ILE A 68 3.96 -10.41 -7.84
C ILE A 68 4.76 -9.13 -7.69
N VAL A 69 6.07 -9.22 -7.56
CA VAL A 69 6.99 -8.07 -7.55
C VAL A 69 7.97 -8.22 -8.71
N THR A 70 8.24 -7.13 -9.41
CA THR A 70 9.19 -7.18 -10.53
C THR A 70 10.61 -7.45 -10.05
N ALA A 71 11.34 -8.30 -10.78
CA ALA A 71 12.75 -8.60 -10.48
C ALA A 71 13.60 -7.31 -10.45
N ALA A 72 13.33 -6.39 -11.38
CA ALA A 72 13.98 -5.08 -11.46
C ALA A 72 13.71 -4.19 -10.23
N PHE A 73 12.55 -4.30 -9.59
CA PHE A 73 12.30 -3.57 -8.35
C PHE A 73 13.13 -4.14 -7.21
N LEU A 74 13.19 -5.46 -7.06
CA LEU A 74 13.97 -6.11 -5.99
C LEU A 74 15.49 -6.11 -6.23
N GLY A 75 15.94 -5.77 -7.44
CA GLY A 75 17.36 -5.79 -7.79
C GLY A 75 17.92 -7.21 -7.92
N VAL A 76 17.05 -8.18 -8.20
CA VAL A 76 17.42 -9.58 -8.42
C VAL A 76 17.40 -9.90 -9.90
N LYS A 77 18.15 -10.91 -10.30
CA LYS A 77 18.10 -11.40 -11.69
C LYS A 77 16.74 -12.10 -11.89
N PRO A 78 15.99 -11.78 -12.96
CA PRO A 78 14.79 -12.53 -13.26
C PRO A 78 15.15 -14.01 -13.48
N PRO A 79 14.28 -14.95 -13.05
CA PRO A 79 14.47 -16.35 -13.36
C PRO A 79 14.58 -16.55 -14.87
N ALA A 80 15.35 -17.56 -15.28
CA ALA A 80 15.42 -17.93 -16.68
C ALA A 80 14.02 -18.37 -17.15
N PRO A 81 13.59 -17.97 -18.36
CA PRO A 81 12.31 -18.40 -18.89
C PRO A 81 12.29 -19.93 -18.95
N SER A 82 11.36 -20.55 -18.24
CA SER A 82 11.08 -21.97 -18.31
C SER A 82 10.09 -22.21 -19.45
N PRO A 83 10.22 -23.32 -20.20
CA PRO A 83 9.18 -23.69 -21.15
C PRO A 83 7.83 -23.76 -20.43
N ALA A 84 6.84 -23.05 -20.98
CA ALA A 84 5.49 -23.00 -20.45
C ALA A 84 4.95 -24.44 -20.33
N ARG A 85 4.67 -24.86 -19.09
CA ARG A 85 4.03 -26.15 -18.84
C ARG A 85 2.52 -25.96 -18.95
N PRO A 86 1.81 -26.74 -19.80
CA PRO A 86 0.36 -26.67 -19.88
C PRO A 86 -0.26 -26.81 -18.48
N GLY A 87 -1.09 -25.85 -18.09
CA GLY A 87 -1.81 -25.86 -16.80
C GLY A 87 -1.09 -25.21 -15.61
N VAL A 88 0.16 -24.75 -15.74
CA VAL A 88 0.92 -24.11 -14.62
C VAL A 88 0.81 -22.59 -14.63
N GLY A 89 0.26 -21.99 -15.69
CA GLY A 89 0.12 -20.55 -15.82
C GLY A 89 1.47 -19.82 -15.86
N ILE A 90 1.42 -18.50 -15.68
CA ILE A 90 2.54 -17.57 -15.77
C ILE A 90 3.63 -17.83 -14.69
N LEU A 91 3.34 -18.65 -13.66
CA LEU A 91 4.25 -18.90 -12.52
C LEU A 91 5.44 -19.84 -12.80
N SER A 92 5.58 -20.40 -14.01
CA SER A 92 6.75 -21.24 -14.34
C SER A 92 8.08 -20.48 -14.22
N ASP A 93 8.02 -19.15 -14.29
CA ASP A 93 9.17 -18.25 -14.28
C ASP A 93 9.13 -17.34 -13.03
N ALA A 94 8.70 -17.87 -11.89
CA ALA A 94 8.65 -17.10 -10.65
C ALA A 94 9.64 -17.63 -9.60
N ILE A 95 10.37 -16.71 -8.96
CA ILE A 95 11.13 -17.00 -7.73
C ILE A 95 10.27 -16.59 -6.53
N GLY A 96 10.24 -17.40 -5.48
CA GLY A 96 9.60 -17.01 -4.21
C GLY A 96 10.56 -16.21 -3.35
N GLU A 97 10.25 -14.96 -3.06
CA GLU A 97 11.05 -14.08 -2.18
C GLU A 97 10.25 -13.65 -0.95
N GLU A 98 10.92 -13.49 0.20
CA GLU A 98 10.30 -12.92 1.40
C GLU A 98 10.53 -11.40 1.44
N VAL A 99 9.44 -10.63 1.53
CA VAL A 99 9.48 -9.16 1.59
C VAL A 99 8.70 -8.62 2.77
N THR A 100 9.00 -7.38 3.17
CA THR A 100 8.10 -6.58 4.00
C THR A 100 7.22 -5.73 3.09
N LEU A 101 5.91 -5.95 3.13
CA LEU A 101 4.92 -5.19 2.38
C LEU A 101 4.18 -4.22 3.32
N GLU A 102 4.17 -2.94 2.98
CA GLU A 102 3.47 -1.89 3.71
C GLU A 102 2.38 -1.28 2.81
N LEU A 103 1.14 -1.26 3.28
CA LEU A 103 0.01 -0.62 2.59
C LEU A 103 -0.76 0.24 3.60
N GLY A 104 -0.67 1.56 3.47
CA GLY A 104 -1.12 2.48 4.51
C GLY A 104 -0.43 2.18 5.85
N PRO A 105 -1.15 2.14 6.99
CA PRO A 105 -0.60 1.77 8.29
C PRO A 105 -0.28 0.27 8.47
N ARG A 106 -0.71 -0.60 7.55
CA ARG A 106 -0.54 -2.06 7.70
C ARG A 106 0.85 -2.49 7.23
N VAL A 107 1.54 -3.26 8.07
CA VAL A 107 2.85 -3.85 7.77
C VAL A 107 2.76 -5.37 7.82
N SER A 108 2.97 -6.02 6.67
CA SER A 108 3.10 -7.47 6.53
C SER A 108 4.57 -7.85 6.41
N GLN A 109 5.15 -8.39 7.47
CA GLN A 109 6.54 -8.86 7.46
C GLN A 109 6.64 -10.26 6.85
N ARG A 110 7.80 -10.56 6.24
CA ARG A 110 8.15 -11.89 5.70
C ARG A 110 7.10 -12.48 4.76
N ARG A 111 6.42 -11.63 3.98
CA ARG A 111 5.44 -12.06 2.98
C ARG A 111 6.16 -12.74 1.83
N ARG A 112 5.77 -13.96 1.48
CA ARG A 112 6.22 -14.60 0.24
C ARG A 112 5.53 -13.97 -0.96
N VAL A 113 6.31 -13.49 -1.92
CA VAL A 113 5.84 -12.95 -3.19
C VAL A 113 6.48 -13.71 -4.33
N ALA A 114 5.78 -13.78 -5.46
CA ALA A 114 6.37 -14.23 -6.71
C ALA A 114 7.22 -13.10 -7.31
N VAL A 115 8.38 -13.44 -7.86
CA VAL A 115 9.28 -12.49 -8.52
C VAL A 115 9.45 -12.86 -9.98
N MET A 116 9.09 -11.92 -10.84
CA MET A 116 9.00 -12.14 -12.29
C MET A 116 9.50 -10.94 -13.08
N ASP A 117 9.81 -11.16 -14.37
CA ASP A 117 9.90 -10.08 -15.35
C ASP A 117 8.50 -9.80 -15.91
N LEU A 118 7.97 -8.61 -15.63
CA LEU A 118 6.68 -8.14 -16.12
C LEU A 118 6.82 -6.98 -17.11
N SER A 119 8.02 -6.75 -17.65
CA SER A 119 8.30 -5.60 -18.52
C SER A 119 7.38 -5.53 -19.74
N SER A 120 7.07 -6.66 -20.38
CA SER A 120 6.14 -6.71 -21.52
C SER A 120 4.70 -6.38 -21.11
N VAL A 121 4.23 -6.97 -20.01
CA VAL A 121 2.86 -6.80 -19.49
C VAL A 121 2.62 -5.39 -18.98
N LEU A 122 3.62 -4.79 -18.35
CA LEU A 122 3.53 -3.47 -17.72
C LEU A 122 4.00 -2.32 -18.64
N SER A 123 4.52 -2.63 -19.83
CA SER A 123 4.94 -1.62 -20.81
C SER A 123 3.87 -0.59 -21.22
N PRO A 124 2.55 -0.88 -21.19
CA PRO A 124 1.55 0.13 -21.53
C PRO A 124 1.34 1.20 -20.46
N TYR A 125 1.80 0.99 -19.22
CA TYR A 125 1.64 1.96 -18.13
C TYR A 125 2.63 3.12 -18.30
N LYS A 126 2.15 4.35 -18.08
CA LYS A 126 3.00 5.56 -18.11
C LYS A 126 3.96 5.63 -16.93
N GLU A 127 3.51 5.14 -15.78
CA GLU A 127 4.31 5.03 -14.57
C GLU A 127 4.97 3.67 -14.50
N ARG A 128 6.15 3.61 -13.87
CA ARG A 128 6.78 2.33 -13.55
C ARG A 128 5.93 1.61 -12.51
N ILE A 129 5.31 0.51 -12.94
CA ILE A 129 4.61 -0.41 -12.05
C ILE A 129 5.64 -1.39 -11.48
N ASP A 130 5.65 -1.51 -10.16
CA ASP A 130 6.64 -2.32 -9.44
C ASP A 130 6.13 -3.74 -9.15
N GLY A 131 4.83 -3.98 -9.28
CA GLY A 131 4.20 -5.28 -9.05
C GLY A 131 2.67 -5.28 -9.09
N LEU A 132 2.10 -6.41 -8.68
CA LEU A 132 0.68 -6.68 -8.60
C LEU A 132 0.34 -7.17 -7.19
N LEU A 133 -0.75 -6.69 -6.59
CA LEU A 133 -1.35 -7.27 -5.38
C LEU A 133 -2.39 -8.30 -5.80
N GLY A 134 -2.15 -9.56 -5.44
CA GLY A 134 -3.00 -10.69 -5.80
C GLY A 134 -3.99 -11.11 -4.72
N LEU A 135 -4.78 -12.15 -5.03
CA LEU A 135 -5.75 -12.76 -4.12
C LEU A 135 -5.12 -13.31 -2.83
N ASP A 136 -3.87 -13.75 -2.86
CA ASP A 136 -3.14 -14.13 -1.64
C ASP A 136 -3.08 -13.00 -0.60
N PHE A 137 -3.05 -11.73 -1.03
CA PHE A 137 -3.11 -10.57 -0.14
C PHE A 137 -4.55 -10.27 0.28
N PHE A 138 -5.47 -10.27 -0.68
CA PHE A 138 -6.87 -9.95 -0.39
C PHE A 138 -7.57 -10.99 0.49
N SER A 139 -7.16 -12.25 0.41
CA SER A 139 -7.74 -13.36 1.19
C SER A 139 -7.48 -13.27 2.70
N GLU A 140 -6.60 -12.38 3.14
CA GLU A 140 -6.38 -12.07 4.56
C GLU A 140 -7.52 -11.24 5.19
N PHE A 141 -8.39 -10.70 4.35
CA PHE A 141 -9.48 -9.80 4.73
C PHE A 141 -10.82 -10.48 4.51
N SER A 142 -11.75 -10.30 5.44
CA SER A 142 -13.13 -10.78 5.30
C SER A 142 -13.92 -10.00 4.25
N ARG A 143 -13.49 -8.78 3.92
CA ARG A 143 -14.10 -7.96 2.86
C ARG A 143 -13.10 -7.00 2.20
N VAL A 144 -13.23 -6.88 0.89
CA VAL A 144 -12.59 -5.83 0.08
C VAL A 144 -13.70 -4.99 -0.56
N ILE A 145 -13.66 -3.67 -0.39
CA ILE A 145 -14.66 -2.74 -0.92
C ILE A 145 -13.94 -1.72 -1.79
N LEU A 146 -14.33 -1.62 -3.06
CA LEU A 146 -13.83 -0.61 -3.99
C LEU A 146 -14.87 0.52 -4.10
N SER A 147 -14.47 1.74 -3.74
CA SER A 147 -15.26 2.95 -4.02
C SER A 147 -14.60 3.70 -5.18
N PHE A 148 -15.25 3.69 -6.35
CA PHE A 148 -14.80 4.46 -7.51
C PHE A 148 -15.09 5.96 -7.37
N ALA A 149 -16.15 6.32 -6.64
CA ALA A 149 -16.48 7.71 -6.34
C ALA A 149 -15.41 8.34 -5.45
N ASP A 150 -15.02 7.63 -4.37
CA ASP A 150 -14.03 8.13 -3.40
C ASP A 150 -12.59 7.78 -3.80
N ARG A 151 -12.41 6.95 -4.83
CA ARG A 151 -11.12 6.39 -5.27
C ARG A 151 -10.37 5.70 -4.13
N THR A 152 -11.06 4.82 -3.41
CA THR A 152 -10.47 4.09 -2.29
C THR A 152 -10.73 2.59 -2.38
N VAL A 153 -9.77 1.81 -1.86
CA VAL A 153 -9.99 0.42 -1.48
C VAL A 153 -10.03 0.35 0.05
N THR A 154 -11.10 -0.24 0.58
CA THR A 154 -11.24 -0.58 1.99
C THR A 154 -11.02 -2.08 2.16
N LEU A 155 -10.14 -2.45 3.08
CA LEU A 155 -9.86 -3.81 3.52
C LEU A 155 -10.36 -3.97 4.96
N VAL A 156 -11.14 -5.01 5.21
CA VAL A 156 -11.81 -5.26 6.49
C VAL A 156 -11.42 -6.64 7.00
N ARG A 157 -10.96 -6.73 8.25
CA ARG A 157 -10.57 -8.00 8.88
C ARG A 157 -11.71 -8.61 9.68
#